data_AF-A0A956DNE2-F1
#
_entry.id   AF-A0A956DNE2-F1
#
_cell.length_a   1.000
_cell.length_b   1.000
_cell.length_c   1.000
_cell.angle_alpha   90.00
_cell.angle_beta   90.00
_cell.angle_gamma   90.00
#
_symmetry.space_group_name_H-M   'P 1'
#
loop_
_entity.id
_entity.type
_entity.pdbx_description
1 polymer ?
#
loop_
_entity_poly.entity_id
_entity_poly.type
_entity_poly.pdbx_seq_one_letter_code
_entity_poly.pdbx_strand_id
1 'polypeptide(L)'
;HTPGSVSYRIAGAVVTGDTLFVNGCGRCDFVGGDPEVMFATLHELLDALPGDTVMYPGHDYGQTRSARLDAQRDDNPYLAYGTVADFVRHRMEGKTPGSPLPPKPDWTPPAG
;
A
#
# COMPACT_ATOMS: atom_id res chain seq x y z
N HIS A 1 -2.80 -2.37 -5.16
CA HIS A 1 -3.50 -3.24 -4.18
C HIS A 1 -4.79 -3.80 -4.77
N THR A 2 -5.73 -2.93 -5.13
CA THR A 2 -6.91 -3.25 -5.94
C THR A 2 -7.04 -2.23 -7.09
N PRO A 3 -7.79 -2.51 -8.16
CA PRO A 3 -7.96 -1.54 -9.27
C PRO A 3 -8.66 -0.25 -8.84
N GLY A 4 -9.48 -0.31 -7.79
CA GLY A 4 -10.19 0.84 -7.21
C GLY A 4 -9.47 1.51 -6.04
N SER A 5 -8.19 1.22 -5.81
CA SER A 5 -7.41 1.89 -4.76
C SER A 5 -7.23 3.38 -5.09
N VAL A 6 -7.47 4.25 -4.12
CA VAL A 6 -7.32 5.71 -4.25
C VAL A 6 -6.61 6.25 -3.02
N SER A 7 -5.70 7.21 -3.22
CA SER A 7 -5.07 7.97 -2.14
C SER A 7 -5.63 9.39 -2.07
N TYR A 8 -5.89 9.89 -0.86
CA TYR A 8 -6.46 11.21 -0.65
C TYR A 8 -5.44 12.14 0.00
N ARG A 9 -5.02 13.18 -0.71
CA ARG A 9 -4.15 14.21 -0.15
C ARG A 9 -4.99 15.31 0.51
N ILE A 10 -4.64 15.66 1.75
CA ILE A 10 -5.29 16.71 2.53
C ILE A 10 -4.17 17.57 3.15
N ALA A 11 -3.97 18.77 2.62
CA ALA A 11 -2.90 19.68 3.03
C ALA A 11 -1.51 19.00 3.02
N GLY A 12 -0.84 18.94 4.17
CA GLY A 12 0.47 18.29 4.38
C GLY A 12 0.39 16.80 4.70
N ALA A 13 -0.76 16.16 4.47
CA ALA A 13 -0.98 14.75 4.74
C ALA A 13 -1.55 14.00 3.53
N VAL A 14 -1.39 12.68 3.54
CA VAL A 14 -1.99 11.77 2.56
C VAL A 14 -2.55 10.52 3.25
N VAL A 15 -3.78 10.15 2.91
CA VAL A 15 -4.37 8.85 3.28
C VAL A 15 -4.10 7.88 2.14
N THR A 16 -3.36 6.80 2.41
CA THR A 16 -2.82 5.89 1.39
C THR A 16 -3.63 4.60 1.23
N GLY A 17 -4.61 4.37 2.11
CA GLY A 17 -5.35 3.12 2.16
C GLY A 17 -4.40 1.93 2.26
N ASP A 18 -4.64 0.91 1.44
CA ASP A 18 -3.80 -0.29 1.39
C ASP A 18 -2.71 -0.23 0.32
N THR A 19 -2.41 0.96 -0.21
CA THR A 19 -1.32 1.15 -1.17
C THR A 19 0.03 1.14 -0.48
N LEU A 20 0.23 2.04 0.49
CA LEU A 20 1.46 2.21 1.25
C LEU A 20 1.17 2.12 2.75
N PHE A 21 1.95 1.30 3.46
CA PHE A 21 1.95 1.16 4.91
C PHE A 21 3.26 1.67 5.50
N VAL A 22 3.29 1.92 6.81
CA VAL A 22 4.56 2.14 7.51
C VAL A 22 5.40 0.87 7.40
N ASN A 23 6.51 0.98 6.67
CA ASN A 23 7.46 -0.09 6.33
C ASN A 23 6.79 -1.30 5.63
N GLY A 24 5.72 -1.06 4.88
CA GLY A 24 4.99 -2.11 4.15
C GLY A 24 4.22 -1.60 2.93
N CYS A 25 3.57 -2.52 2.22
CA CYS A 25 2.57 -2.23 1.19
C CYS A 25 1.52 -3.34 1.10
N GLY A 26 0.39 -3.03 0.46
CA GLY A 26 -0.72 -3.97 0.28
C GLY A 26 -0.35 -5.27 -0.42
N ARG A 27 -1.22 -6.26 -0.27
CA ARG A 27 -1.17 -7.48 -1.09
C ARG A 27 -1.63 -7.19 -2.53
N CYS A 28 -1.14 -7.99 -3.47
CA CYS A 28 -1.39 -7.85 -4.90
C CYS A 28 -1.83 -9.16 -5.56
N ASP A 29 -2.09 -10.21 -4.79
CA ASP A 29 -2.32 -11.56 -5.30
C ASP A 29 -3.80 -11.97 -5.34
N PHE A 30 -4.69 -11.17 -4.75
CA PHE A 30 -6.14 -11.36 -4.93
C PHE A 30 -6.59 -10.89 -6.31
N VAL A 31 -7.80 -11.29 -6.73
CA VAL A 31 -8.46 -10.83 -7.96
C VAL A 31 -8.36 -9.30 -8.11
N GLY A 32 -7.83 -8.85 -9.25
CA GLY A 32 -7.61 -7.44 -9.59
C GLY A 32 -6.35 -6.81 -8.98
N GLY A 33 -5.65 -7.50 -8.08
CA GLY A 33 -4.34 -7.08 -7.61
C GLY A 33 -3.27 -7.27 -8.70
N ASP A 34 -2.35 -6.32 -8.78
CA ASP A 34 -1.24 -6.34 -9.73
C ASP A 34 0.03 -5.80 -9.06
N PRO A 35 1.09 -6.62 -8.90
CA PRO A 35 2.33 -6.21 -8.27
C PRO A 35 3.18 -5.25 -9.13
N GLU A 36 3.07 -5.30 -10.46
CA GLU A 36 3.78 -4.36 -11.34
C GLU A 36 3.16 -2.97 -11.23
N VAL A 37 1.83 -2.90 -11.26
CA VAL A 37 1.10 -1.63 -11.02
C VAL A 37 1.38 -1.10 -9.62
N MET A 38 1.40 -1.97 -8.60
CA MET A 38 1.74 -1.56 -7.24
C MET A 38 3.14 -0.93 -7.16
N PHE A 39 4.14 -1.54 -7.79
CA PHE A 39 5.50 -1.00 -7.82
C PHE A 39 5.52 0.42 -8.41
N ALA A 40 4.87 0.61 -9.56
CA ALA A 40 4.77 1.92 -10.21
C ALA A 40 4.03 2.94 -9.32
N THR A 41 2.87 2.56 -8.76
CA THR A 41 2.06 3.44 -7.89
C THR A 41 2.83 3.90 -6.65
N LEU A 42 3.62 3.02 -6.03
CA LEU A 42 4.42 3.35 -4.85
C LEU A 42 5.46 4.44 -5.15
N HIS A 43 6.17 4.32 -6.28
CA HIS A 43 7.17 5.31 -6.69
C HIS A 43 6.51 6.62 -7.12
N GLU A 44 5.44 6.55 -7.92
CA GLU A 44 4.67 7.73 -8.34
C GLU A 44 4.14 8.52 -7.14
N LEU A 45 3.62 7.85 -6.11
CA LEU A 45 3.13 8.49 -4.89
C LEU A 45 4.24 9.28 -4.17
N LEU A 46 5.45 8.72 -4.08
CA LEU A 46 6.58 9.36 -3.41
C LEU A 46 7.17 10.50 -4.24
N ASP A 47 7.15 10.39 -5.56
CA ASP A 47 7.67 11.42 -6.47
C ASP A 47 6.69 12.60 -6.59
N ALA A 48 5.39 12.33 -6.48
CA ALA A 48 4.34 13.35 -6.60
C ALA A 48 4.18 14.24 -5.35
N LEU A 49 4.71 13.82 -4.20
CA LEU A 49 4.46 14.47 -2.91
C LEU A 49 5.76 14.93 -2.22
N PRO A 50 5.74 16.07 -1.50
CA PRO A 50 6.87 16.48 -0.67
C PRO A 50 7.25 15.40 0.36
N GLY A 51 8.56 15.21 0.59
CA GLY A 51 9.04 14.19 1.53
C GLY A 51 8.57 14.38 2.97
N ASP A 52 8.27 15.62 3.37
CA ASP A 52 7.73 15.94 4.69
C ASP A 52 6.22 15.67 4.83
N THR A 53 5.53 15.26 3.76
CA THR A 53 4.12 14.85 3.80
C THR A 53 3.95 13.67 4.75
N VAL A 54 2.97 13.74 5.64
CA VAL A 54 2.66 12.66 6.58
C VAL A 54 1.65 11.68 5.96
N MET A 55 2.01 10.40 5.87
CA MET A 55 1.12 9.35 5.39
C MET A 55 0.31 8.69 6.51
N TYR A 56 -0.95 8.36 6.20
CA TYR A 56 -1.88 7.65 7.05
C TYR A 56 -2.41 6.41 6.31
N PRO A 57 -2.00 5.19 6.72
CA PRO A 57 -2.39 3.95 6.07
C PRO A 57 -3.83 3.53 6.43
N GLY A 58 -4.41 2.67 5.59
CA GLY A 58 -5.71 2.03 5.85
C GLY A 58 -5.67 0.98 6.96
N HIS A 59 -4.50 0.39 7.19
CA HIS A 59 -4.24 -0.56 8.27
C HIS A 59 -2.91 -0.24 8.96
N ASP A 60 -2.88 -0.48 10.28
CA ASP A 60 -1.69 -0.30 11.11
C ASP A 60 -1.01 -1.65 11.36
N TYR A 61 0.14 -1.85 10.72
CA TYR A 61 1.04 -2.99 10.94
C TYR A 61 2.44 -2.53 11.35
N GLY A 62 2.66 -1.22 11.44
CA GLY A 62 3.97 -0.61 11.67
C GLY A 62 4.27 -0.40 13.14
N GLN A 63 5.43 0.19 13.42
CA GLN A 63 5.78 0.64 14.77
C GLN A 63 5.02 1.92 15.16
N THR A 64 4.53 2.66 14.17
CA THR A 64 3.78 3.89 14.32
C THR A 64 2.57 3.88 13.40
N ARG A 65 1.54 4.65 13.76
CA ARG A 65 0.29 4.79 13.01
C ARG A 65 0.43 5.65 11.74
N SER A 66 1.49 6.44 11.66
CA SER A 66 1.78 7.34 10.54
C SER A 66 3.29 7.57 10.46
N ALA A 67 3.75 8.01 9.30
CA ALA A 67 5.15 8.34 9.05
C ALA A 67 5.27 9.41 7.95
N ARG A 68 6.42 10.09 7.86
CA ARG A 68 6.71 10.98 6.73
C ARG A 68 7.11 10.16 5.50
N LEU A 69 6.81 10.68 4.31
CA LEU A 69 7.12 9.98 3.06
C LEU A 69 8.62 9.82 2.82
N ASP A 70 9.45 10.77 3.27
CA ASP A 70 10.91 10.65 3.18
C ASP A 70 11.43 9.48 4.03
N ALA A 71 10.98 9.36 5.28
CA ALA A 71 11.31 8.20 6.11
C ALA A 71 10.86 6.89 5.46
N GLN A 72 9.71 6.87 4.78
CA GLN A 72 9.30 5.67 4.04
C GLN A 72 10.17 5.37 2.83
N ARG A 73 10.59 6.39 2.08
CA ARG A 73 11.54 6.23 0.97
C ARG A 73 12.85 5.60 1.45
N ASP A 74 13.32 5.98 2.64
CA ASP A 74 14.60 5.55 3.18
C ASP A 74 14.50 4.18 3.88
N ASP A 75 13.42 3.93 4.64
CA ASP A 75 13.33 2.79 5.56
C ASP A 75 12.39 1.65 5.10
N ASN A 76 11.46 1.91 4.17
CA ASN A 76 10.47 0.89 3.80
C ASN A 76 11.10 -0.19 2.91
N PRO A 77 11.15 -1.46 3.34
CA PRO A 77 11.83 -2.51 2.59
C PRO A 77 11.19 -2.80 1.23
N TYR A 78 9.92 -2.46 1.04
CA TYR A 78 9.22 -2.63 -0.24
C TYR A 78 9.58 -1.55 -1.27
N LEU A 79 10.19 -0.45 -0.85
CA LEU A 79 10.70 0.63 -1.71
C LEU A 79 12.19 0.46 -2.06
N ALA A 80 12.89 -0.48 -1.41
CA ALA A 80 14.31 -0.73 -1.63
C ALA A 80 14.62 -1.59 -2.88
N TYR A 81 13.60 -2.13 -3.56
CA TYR A 81 13.79 -2.96 -4.75
C TYR A 81 14.12 -2.09 -5.97
N GLY A 82 15.33 -2.23 -6.50
CA GLY A 82 15.78 -1.46 -7.67
C GLY A 82 15.17 -1.86 -9.01
N THR A 83 14.46 -3.00 -9.08
CA THR A 83 13.77 -3.43 -10.30
C THR A 83 12.36 -3.92 -10.00
N VAL A 84 11.45 -3.69 -10.95
CA VAL A 84 10.08 -4.23 -10.88
C VAL A 84 10.08 -5.75 -10.79
N ALA A 85 11.01 -6.43 -11.48
CA ALA A 85 11.08 -7.89 -11.48
C ALA A 85 11.43 -8.46 -10.10
N ASP A 86 12.36 -7.84 -9.37
CA ASP A 86 12.72 -8.28 -8.01
C ASP A 86 11.59 -7.98 -7.02
N PHE A 87 10.95 -6.81 -7.15
CA PHE A 87 9.77 -6.48 -6.37
C PHE A 87 8.66 -7.51 -6.59
N VAL A 88 8.31 -7.81 -7.85
CA VAL A 88 7.25 -8.77 -8.20
C VAL A 88 7.58 -10.16 -7.64
N ARG A 89 8.83 -10.62 -7.83
CA ARG A 89 9.30 -11.91 -7.31
C ARG A 89 9.08 -12.01 -5.80
N HIS A 90 9.55 -11.02 -5.04
CA HIS A 90 9.38 -11.02 -3.59
C HIS A 90 7.90 -10.84 -3.19
N ARG A 91 7.19 -9.92 -3.83
CA ARG A 91 5.80 -9.61 -3.49
C ARG A 91 4.87 -10.79 -3.71
N MET A 92 5.17 -11.63 -4.70
CA MET A 92 4.37 -12.79 -5.07
C MET A 92 4.91 -14.13 -4.53
N GLU A 93 6.03 -14.12 -3.79
CA GLU A 93 6.60 -15.32 -3.20
C GLU A 93 5.59 -16.05 -2.30
N GLY A 94 5.37 -17.34 -2.57
CA GLY A 94 4.42 -18.19 -1.84
C GLY A 94 2.94 -17.86 -2.06
N LYS A 95 2.59 -17.01 -3.04
CA LYS A 95 1.21 -16.57 -3.30
C LYS A 95 0.68 -17.09 -4.62
N THR A 96 -0.64 -17.25 -4.69
CA THR A 96 -1.35 -17.66 -5.92
C THR A 96 -1.98 -16.42 -6.55
N PRO A 97 -1.56 -15.99 -7.74
CA PRO A 97 -2.17 -14.85 -8.44
C PRO A 97 -3.67 -15.09 -8.70
N GLY A 98 -4.47 -14.03 -8.56
CA GLY A 98 -5.91 -14.10 -8.78
C GLY A 98 -6.67 -14.89 -7.72
N SER A 99 -6.10 -15.04 -6.51
CA SER A 99 -6.81 -15.67 -5.40
C SER A 99 -8.17 -14.98 -5.15
N PRO A 100 -9.22 -15.73 -4.78
CA PRO A 100 -10.51 -15.13 -4.47
C PRO A 100 -10.39 -14.26 -3.22
N LEU A 101 -11.11 -13.14 -3.18
CA LEU A 101 -11.21 -12.32 -1.99
C LEU A 101 -11.84 -13.11 -0.84
N PRO A 102 -11.44 -12.87 0.42
CA PRO A 102 -12.13 -13.43 1.55
C PRO A 102 -13.61 -13.00 1.54
N PRO A 103 -14.53 -13.82 2.08
CA PRO A 103 -15.91 -13.42 2.21
C PRO A 103 -16.02 -12.13 3.01
N LYS A 104 -16.93 -11.24 2.61
CA LYS A 104 -17.21 -10.02 3.37
C LYS A 104 -17.60 -10.43 4.80
N PRO A 105 -17.08 -9.74 5.84
CA PRO A 105 -17.52 -9.99 7.21
C PRO A 105 -19.04 -9.85 7.30
N ASP A 106 -19.67 -10.70 8.10
CA ASP A 106 -21.07 -10.54 8.45
C ASP A 106 -21.19 -9.32 9.38
N TRP A 107 -21.34 -8.14 8.77
CA TRP A 107 -21.49 -6.87 9.46
C TRP A 107 -22.87 -6.30 9.15
N THR A 108 -23.68 -6.22 10.20
CA THR A 108 -24.93 -5.47 10.23
C THR A 108 -24.70 -4.15 10.98
N PRO A 109 -25.14 -3.00 10.42
CA PRO A 109 -25.11 -1.76 11.18
C PRO A 109 -25.92 -1.90 12.47
N PRO A 110 -25.54 -1.21 13.56
CA PRO A 110 -26.39 -1.12 14.74
C PRO A 110 -27.77 -0.57 14.35
N ALA A 111 -28.84 -1.11 14.97
CA ALA A 111 -30.12 -0.45 14.90
C ALA A 111 -29.97 0.94 15.54
N GLY A 112 -30.29 1.99 14.77
CA GLY A 112 -30.24 3.38 15.23
C GLY A 112 -31.24 3.71 16.32
#